data_AF-A0A2N7L7C6-F1
#
_entry.id   AF-A0A2N7L7C6-F1
#
_cell.length_a   1.000
_cell.length_b   1.000
_cell.length_c   1.000
_cell.angle_alpha   90.00
_cell.angle_beta   90.00
_cell.angle_gamma   90.00
#
_symmetry.space_group_name_H-M   'P 1'
#
loop_
_entity.id
_entity.type
_entity.pdbx_description
1 polymer ?
#
loop_
_entity_poly.entity_id
_entity_poly.type
_entity_poly.pdbx_seq_one_letter_code
_entity_poly.pdbx_strand_id
1 'polypeptide(L)'
;MKHWTLLALFFPALAFASANTQNTNVGDVYVDANGRTLYTFSKDISGMSKCNDGCVAKWPPLLADQANNALFSGEPDFSTIQRRDGSKQWTKNGQPLYRWIKDKKRGDISGAGIKGVWPLARADDVSLKLYNAGKTRFIVNENNYTLYTFDKDMGGKSACYGECAVKWPPAFVPSTLTSMGIDALSFTGNFGVTERKDGKYQWTHNNKPLYLWFKDKAPGDTTGNGVKNVWHIVQQ
;
A
#
# COMPACT_ATOMS: atom_id res chain seq x y z
N MET A 1 -26.89 27.47 -53.01
CA MET A 1 -25.75 27.52 -52.07
C MET A 1 -26.33 27.25 -50.69
N LYS A 2 -26.19 26.04 -50.15
CA LYS A 2 -26.74 25.68 -48.83
C LYS A 2 -25.60 25.75 -47.81
N HIS A 3 -25.69 26.74 -46.92
CA HIS A 3 -24.77 26.91 -45.80
C HIS A 3 -25.01 25.80 -44.77
N TRP A 4 -23.94 25.08 -44.41
CA TRP A 4 -23.97 24.08 -43.35
C TRP A 4 -23.41 24.71 -42.08
N THR A 5 -24.30 24.99 -41.13
CA THR A 5 -23.92 25.48 -39.80
C THR A 5 -23.37 24.30 -39.01
N LEU A 6 -22.06 24.28 -38.72
CA LEU A 6 -21.48 23.33 -37.77
C LEU A 6 -21.96 23.68 -36.36
N LEU A 7 -22.76 22.80 -35.76
CA LEU A 7 -23.07 22.84 -34.34
C LEU A 7 -21.90 22.22 -33.57
N ALA A 8 -21.15 23.03 -32.82
CA ALA A 8 -20.10 22.52 -31.93
C ALA A 8 -20.77 21.83 -30.73
N LEU A 9 -20.67 20.50 -30.67
CA LEU A 9 -21.06 19.72 -29.48
C LEU A 9 -20.03 19.97 -28.37
N PHE A 10 -20.42 20.74 -27.37
CA PHE A 10 -19.70 20.81 -26.10
C PHE A 10 -19.92 19.50 -25.34
N PHE A 11 -18.91 18.64 -25.31
CA PHE A 11 -18.85 17.54 -24.37
C PHE A 11 -18.50 18.12 -22.99
N PRO A 12 -19.39 18.03 -21.99
CA PRO A 12 -19.02 18.39 -20.62
C PRO A 12 -17.88 17.49 -20.18
N ALA A 13 -16.75 18.08 -19.78
CA ALA A 13 -15.67 17.35 -19.14
C ALA A 13 -16.22 16.74 -17.86
N LEU A 14 -16.32 15.41 -17.81
CA LEU A 14 -16.58 14.68 -16.57
C LEU A 14 -15.36 14.92 -15.67
N ALA A 15 -15.51 15.83 -14.71
CA ALA A 15 -14.60 15.91 -13.59
C ALA A 15 -14.79 14.63 -12.77
N PHE A 16 -13.90 13.66 -12.94
CA PHE A 16 -13.78 12.55 -12.00
C PHE A 16 -13.49 13.18 -10.65
N ALA A 17 -14.39 12.97 -9.69
CA ALA A 17 -14.09 13.27 -8.29
C ALA A 17 -12.85 12.44 -7.95
N SER A 18 -11.69 13.09 -7.85
CA SER A 18 -10.45 12.44 -7.46
C SER A 18 -10.75 11.64 -6.20
N ALA A 19 -10.46 10.33 -6.23
CA ALA A 19 -10.72 9.46 -5.10
C ALA A 19 -10.17 10.11 -3.82
N ASN A 20 -10.88 9.97 -2.70
CA ASN A 20 -10.51 10.63 -1.45
C ASN A 20 -9.14 10.11 -0.96
N THR A 21 -8.06 10.81 -1.31
CA THR A 21 -6.68 10.44 -0.99
C THR A 21 -5.97 11.54 -0.20
N GLN A 22 -4.88 11.15 0.45
CA GLN A 22 -4.00 12.04 1.19
C GLN A 22 -2.56 11.57 1.03
N ASN A 23 -1.67 12.50 0.70
CA ASN A 23 -0.23 12.23 0.71
C ASN A 23 0.29 12.12 2.15
N THR A 24 1.13 11.13 2.41
CA THR A 24 1.82 10.88 3.68
C THR A 24 3.32 10.67 3.43
N ASN A 25 4.12 10.61 4.49
CA ASN A 25 5.56 10.31 4.39
C ASN A 25 5.86 8.94 3.78
N VAL A 26 4.89 8.02 3.76
CA VAL A 26 5.01 6.68 3.16
C VAL A 26 4.26 6.55 1.84
N GLY A 27 3.67 7.64 1.32
CA GLY A 27 2.93 7.67 0.06
C GLY A 27 1.44 7.99 0.21
N ASP A 28 0.72 7.93 -0.90
CA ASP A 28 -0.69 8.27 -1.00
C ASP A 28 -1.56 7.15 -0.44
N VAL A 29 -2.50 7.54 0.41
CA VAL A 29 -3.43 6.62 1.07
C VAL A 29 -4.85 7.10 0.88
N TYR A 30 -5.81 6.17 0.83
CA TYR A 30 -7.22 6.54 0.87
C TYR A 30 -7.61 7.04 2.25
N VAL A 31 -8.53 7.99 2.28
CA VAL A 31 -9.04 8.63 3.49
C VAL A 31 -10.57 8.65 3.52
N ASP A 32 -11.14 8.78 4.72
CA ASP A 32 -12.57 9.08 4.86
C ASP A 32 -12.90 10.55 4.50
N ALA A 33 -14.19 10.91 4.54
CA ALA A 33 -14.65 12.28 4.26
C ALA A 33 -14.01 13.36 5.15
N ASN A 34 -13.48 12.99 6.32
CA ASN A 34 -12.79 13.90 7.24
C ASN A 34 -11.26 13.89 7.03
N GLY A 35 -10.76 13.17 6.02
CA GLY A 35 -9.34 13.03 5.74
C GLY A 35 -8.59 12.08 6.68
N ARG A 36 -9.29 11.19 7.40
CA ARG A 36 -8.62 10.16 8.22
C ARG A 36 -8.21 8.97 7.39
N THR A 37 -6.98 8.52 7.54
CA THR A 37 -6.41 7.37 6.84
C THR A 37 -7.23 6.10 7.01
N LEU A 38 -7.40 5.38 5.89
CA LEU A 38 -8.05 4.08 5.85
C LEU A 38 -7.02 2.95 5.85
N TYR A 39 -7.44 1.83 6.43
CA TYR A 39 -6.65 0.62 6.61
C TYR A 39 -7.43 -0.60 6.14
N THR A 40 -6.73 -1.65 5.73
CA THR A 40 -7.31 -2.99 5.64
C THR A 40 -6.82 -3.85 6.80
N PHE A 41 -7.38 -5.05 6.96
CA PHE A 41 -7.01 -5.99 8.01
C PHE A 41 -6.57 -7.31 7.39
N SER A 42 -5.29 -7.69 7.55
CA SER A 42 -4.72 -8.89 6.91
C SER A 42 -5.33 -10.21 7.38
N LYS A 43 -6.15 -10.21 8.45
CA LYS A 43 -6.89 -11.40 8.89
C LYS A 43 -8.29 -11.49 8.29
N ASP A 44 -8.77 -10.45 7.60
CA ASP A 44 -10.02 -10.52 6.88
C ASP A 44 -9.89 -11.50 5.71
N ILE A 45 -11.02 -12.08 5.33
CA ILE A 45 -11.15 -12.86 4.11
C ILE A 45 -11.99 -12.06 3.13
N SER A 46 -11.82 -12.30 1.83
CA SER A 46 -12.56 -11.55 0.80
C SER A 46 -14.05 -11.57 1.08
N GLY A 47 -14.66 -10.37 1.11
CA GLY A 47 -16.09 -10.22 1.37
C GLY A 47 -16.52 -10.32 2.84
N MET A 48 -15.62 -10.57 3.80
CA MET A 48 -15.99 -10.78 5.21
C MET A 48 -14.97 -10.23 6.22
N SER A 49 -15.45 -9.35 7.10
CA SER A 49 -14.69 -8.83 8.24
C SER A 49 -14.57 -9.85 9.39
N LYS A 50 -13.33 -10.11 9.83
CA LYS A 50 -13.00 -10.80 11.09
C LYS A 50 -12.87 -9.83 12.26
N CYS A 51 -12.80 -8.52 12.02
CA CYS A 51 -12.78 -7.51 13.07
C CYS A 51 -14.20 -7.27 13.62
N ASN A 52 -14.52 -7.91 14.75
CA ASN A 52 -15.78 -7.78 15.47
C ASN A 52 -15.53 -7.48 16.95
N ASP A 53 -16.57 -7.14 17.70
CA ASP A 53 -16.54 -6.92 19.16
C ASP A 53 -15.46 -5.90 19.58
N GLY A 54 -14.58 -6.24 20.53
CA GLY A 54 -13.51 -5.35 21.00
C GLY A 54 -12.53 -4.87 19.91
N CYS A 55 -12.51 -5.52 18.75
CA CYS A 55 -11.72 -5.04 17.61
C CYS A 55 -12.27 -3.72 17.06
N VAL A 56 -13.59 -3.61 16.86
CA VAL A 56 -14.21 -2.42 16.23
C VAL A 56 -14.12 -1.18 17.11
N ALA A 57 -13.95 -1.34 18.42
CA ALA A 57 -13.71 -0.23 19.35
C ALA A 57 -12.38 0.49 19.07
N LYS A 58 -11.38 -0.22 18.54
CA LYS A 58 -10.07 0.34 18.19
C LYS A 58 -9.92 0.60 16.70
N TRP A 59 -10.56 -0.25 15.89
CA TRP A 59 -10.57 -0.20 14.44
C TRP A 59 -12.00 -0.05 13.91
N PRO A 60 -12.63 1.12 14.04
CA PRO A 60 -14.00 1.29 13.59
C PRO A 60 -14.13 1.02 12.08
N PRO A 61 -15.12 0.23 11.64
CA PRO A 61 -15.36 0.00 10.22
C PRO A 61 -15.72 1.32 9.53
N LEU A 62 -15.31 1.47 8.27
CA LEU A 62 -15.82 2.53 7.40
C LEU A 62 -17.18 2.08 6.83
N LEU A 63 -18.25 2.48 7.51
CA LEU A 63 -19.61 2.13 7.08
C LEU A 63 -20.00 2.91 5.82
N ALA A 64 -20.74 2.26 4.93
CA ALA A 64 -21.43 2.86 3.80
C ALA A 64 -22.85 3.29 4.24
N ASP A 65 -22.90 4.11 5.28
CA ASP A 65 -24.13 4.69 5.82
C ASP A 65 -24.58 5.93 5.03
N GLN A 66 -25.66 6.59 5.44
CA GLN A 66 -26.19 7.76 4.75
C GLN A 66 -25.17 8.90 4.60
N ALA A 67 -24.20 9.02 5.51
CA ALA A 67 -23.17 10.05 5.44
C ALA A 67 -22.00 9.67 4.50
N ASN A 68 -21.81 8.38 4.21
CA ASN A 68 -20.62 7.87 3.52
C ASN A 68 -20.96 7.01 2.27
N ASN A 69 -22.23 6.83 1.91
CA ASN A 69 -22.66 5.96 0.81
C ASN A 69 -22.18 6.40 -0.58
N ALA A 70 -21.77 7.66 -0.74
CA ALA A 70 -21.23 8.20 -1.98
C ALA A 70 -19.69 8.26 -2.01
N LEU A 71 -19.01 7.95 -0.90
CA LEU A 71 -17.58 8.25 -0.71
C LEU A 71 -16.65 7.64 -1.78
N PHE A 72 -16.99 6.44 -2.25
CA PHE A 72 -16.28 5.72 -3.31
C PHE A 72 -17.24 5.18 -4.38
N SER A 73 -18.40 5.83 -4.54
CA SER A 73 -19.42 5.36 -5.49
C SER A 73 -18.93 5.50 -6.92
N GLY A 74 -18.92 4.40 -7.68
CA GLY A 74 -18.46 4.37 -9.07
C GLY A 74 -16.96 4.12 -9.24
N GLU A 75 -16.19 4.05 -8.16
CA GLU A 75 -14.78 3.67 -8.22
C GLU A 75 -14.65 2.15 -8.43
N PRO A 76 -13.90 1.68 -9.44
CA PRO A 76 -13.90 0.28 -9.87
C PRO A 76 -13.38 -0.69 -8.82
N ASP A 77 -12.43 -0.25 -8.00
CA ASP A 77 -11.81 -1.05 -6.94
C ASP A 77 -12.63 -1.07 -5.64
N PHE A 78 -13.71 -0.29 -5.57
CA PHE A 78 -14.49 -0.12 -4.35
C PHE A 78 -15.85 -0.81 -4.43
N SER A 79 -16.24 -1.43 -3.32
CA SER A 79 -17.53 -2.09 -3.17
C SER A 79 -17.96 -2.07 -1.71
N THR A 80 -19.03 -2.79 -1.36
CA THR A 80 -19.48 -2.93 0.01
C THR A 80 -19.74 -4.37 0.38
N ILE A 81 -19.54 -4.71 1.65
CA ILE A 81 -19.96 -5.97 2.25
C ILE A 81 -21.03 -5.73 3.29
N GLN A 82 -21.88 -6.73 3.53
CA GLN A 82 -22.78 -6.73 4.68
C GLN A 82 -22.09 -7.37 5.88
N ARG A 83 -22.03 -6.64 6.99
CA ARG A 83 -21.51 -7.13 8.27
C ARG A 83 -22.57 -7.97 8.99
N ARG A 84 -22.16 -8.72 10.03
CA ARG A 84 -23.05 -9.59 10.82
C ARG A 84 -24.18 -8.83 11.52
N ASP A 85 -23.93 -7.58 11.87
CA ASP A 85 -24.90 -6.67 12.48
C ASP A 85 -25.86 -6.03 11.45
N GLY A 86 -25.76 -6.42 10.18
CA GLY A 86 -26.59 -5.90 9.08
C GLY A 86 -26.06 -4.62 8.45
N SER A 87 -25.08 -3.94 9.04
CA SER A 87 -24.51 -2.72 8.48
C SER A 87 -23.69 -3.00 7.20
N LYS A 88 -23.62 -2.02 6.29
CA LYS A 88 -22.77 -2.09 5.09
C LYS A 88 -21.43 -1.43 5.36
N GLN A 89 -20.34 -2.08 4.98
CA GLN A 89 -18.97 -1.57 5.12
C GLN A 89 -18.30 -1.48 3.76
N TRP A 90 -17.59 -0.37 3.52
CA TRP A 90 -16.78 -0.19 2.33
C TRP A 90 -15.62 -1.18 2.26
N THR A 91 -15.32 -1.64 1.06
CA THR A 91 -14.16 -2.48 0.75
C THR A 91 -13.35 -1.89 -0.39
N LYS A 92 -12.03 -2.04 -0.37
CA LYS A 92 -11.15 -1.87 -1.54
C LYS A 92 -10.63 -3.23 -1.97
N ASN A 93 -10.79 -3.61 -3.25
CA ASN A 93 -10.34 -4.90 -3.79
C ASN A 93 -10.80 -6.09 -2.92
N GLY A 94 -12.07 -6.04 -2.49
CA GLY A 94 -12.71 -7.03 -1.61
C GLY A 94 -12.26 -7.02 -0.14
N GLN A 95 -11.30 -6.17 0.24
CA GLN A 95 -10.81 -6.04 1.62
C GLN A 95 -11.60 -4.96 2.39
N PRO A 96 -12.19 -5.28 3.55
CA PRO A 96 -12.91 -4.30 4.36
C PRO A 96 -12.03 -3.14 4.83
N LEU A 97 -12.59 -1.93 4.80
CA LEU A 97 -11.91 -0.69 5.16
C LEU A 97 -12.23 -0.26 6.59
N TYR A 98 -11.21 0.16 7.31
CA TYR A 98 -11.29 0.58 8.71
C TYR A 98 -10.59 1.91 8.94
N ARG A 99 -10.94 2.56 10.05
CA ARG A 99 -10.21 3.70 10.60
C ARG A 99 -9.45 3.27 11.83
N TRP A 100 -8.45 4.05 12.22
CA TRP A 100 -7.76 3.87 13.49
C TRP A 100 -8.15 4.97 14.48
N ILE A 101 -8.56 4.59 15.70
CA ILE A 101 -9.13 5.55 16.66
C ILE A 101 -8.14 6.63 17.14
N LYS A 102 -6.83 6.38 17.04
CA LYS A 102 -5.80 7.35 17.44
C LYS A 102 -5.37 8.29 16.31
N ASP A 103 -5.80 8.05 15.07
CA ASP A 103 -5.58 9.03 14.00
C ASP A 103 -6.57 10.19 14.18
N LYS A 104 -6.04 11.40 14.33
CA LYS A 104 -6.82 12.62 14.63
C LYS A 104 -6.68 13.68 13.56
N LYS A 105 -5.53 13.73 12.89
CA LYS A 105 -5.19 14.72 11.86
C LYS A 105 -5.11 14.04 10.49
N ARG A 106 -5.29 14.85 9.44
CA ARG A 106 -5.06 14.40 8.06
C ARG A 106 -3.61 13.95 7.91
N GLY A 107 -3.41 12.80 7.29
CA GLY A 107 -2.08 12.21 7.10
C GLY A 107 -1.55 11.43 8.31
N ASP A 108 -2.29 11.34 9.43
CA ASP A 108 -1.92 10.42 10.50
C ASP A 108 -1.97 8.97 10.00
N ILE A 109 -0.90 8.23 10.29
CA ILE A 109 -0.76 6.80 9.94
C ILE A 109 -0.39 5.98 11.18
N SER A 110 -0.81 6.39 12.37
CA SER A 110 -0.31 5.84 13.62
C SER A 110 -0.70 4.36 13.81
N GLY A 111 -1.76 3.92 13.12
CA GLY A 111 -2.21 2.52 13.09
C GLY A 111 -1.37 1.60 12.19
N ALA A 112 -0.62 2.17 11.24
CA ALA A 112 0.03 1.38 10.21
C ALA A 112 1.03 0.38 10.79
N GLY A 113 0.89 -0.88 10.39
CA GLY A 113 1.80 -1.96 10.79
C GLY A 113 1.65 -2.46 12.22
N ILE A 114 0.62 -2.02 12.98
CA ILE A 114 0.33 -2.58 14.30
C ILE A 114 0.22 -4.11 14.19
N LYS A 115 1.09 -4.83 14.91
CA LYS A 115 1.21 -6.30 14.87
C LYS A 115 1.41 -6.89 13.46
N GLY A 116 1.82 -6.09 12.47
CA GLY A 116 1.99 -6.51 11.08
C GLY A 116 0.71 -6.92 10.35
N VAL A 117 -0.48 -6.55 10.86
CA VAL A 117 -1.78 -6.99 10.29
C VAL A 117 -2.69 -5.85 9.88
N TRP A 118 -2.27 -4.60 10.06
CA TRP A 118 -3.02 -3.39 9.69
C TRP A 118 -2.26 -2.58 8.64
N PRO A 119 -2.21 -3.06 7.38
CA PRO A 119 -1.65 -2.29 6.28
C PRO A 119 -2.52 -1.06 5.96
N LEU A 120 -1.87 -0.05 5.40
CA LEU A 120 -2.55 1.13 4.84
C LEU A 120 -3.37 0.72 3.61
N ALA A 121 -4.55 1.30 3.46
CA ALA A 121 -5.27 1.24 2.18
C ALA A 121 -4.60 2.25 1.24
N ARG A 122 -3.53 1.81 0.58
CA ARG A 122 -2.75 2.65 -0.34
C ARG A 122 -3.54 2.99 -1.59
N ALA A 123 -3.33 4.21 -2.08
CA ALA A 123 -3.90 4.76 -3.30
C ALA A 123 -2.93 4.73 -4.49
N ASP A 124 -1.84 3.98 -4.35
CA ASP A 124 -0.87 3.68 -5.38
C ASP A 124 -0.64 2.16 -5.48
N ASP A 125 0.26 1.71 -6.36
CA ASP A 125 0.47 0.31 -6.69
C ASP A 125 1.54 -0.38 -5.82
N VAL A 126 2.01 0.27 -4.76
CA VAL A 126 3.02 -0.29 -3.86
C VAL A 126 2.38 -1.35 -2.97
N SER A 127 2.75 -2.62 -3.17
CA SER A 127 2.22 -3.74 -2.37
C SER A 127 2.94 -3.98 -1.03
N LEU A 128 3.99 -3.22 -0.76
CA LEU A 128 4.78 -3.32 0.47
C LEU A 128 4.03 -2.75 1.68
N LYS A 129 4.30 -3.34 2.86
CA LYS A 129 3.60 -2.99 4.11
C LYS A 129 4.56 -2.38 5.12
N LEU A 130 4.00 -1.83 6.18
CA LEU A 130 4.74 -1.43 7.37
C LEU A 130 4.58 -2.49 8.46
N TYR A 131 5.61 -2.65 9.27
CA TYR A 131 5.60 -3.47 10.48
C TYR A 131 6.04 -2.62 11.66
N ASN A 132 5.30 -2.69 12.77
CA ASN A 132 5.62 -1.97 13.99
C ASN A 132 6.15 -2.94 15.07
N ALA A 133 7.42 -2.77 15.42
CA ALA A 133 8.11 -3.48 16.49
C ALA A 133 8.50 -2.49 17.61
N GLY A 134 7.59 -2.30 18.57
CA GLY A 134 7.80 -1.38 19.69
C GLY A 134 7.81 0.08 19.24
N LYS A 135 8.99 0.71 19.26
CA LYS A 135 9.18 2.10 18.80
C LYS A 135 9.68 2.19 17.36
N THR A 136 10.05 1.06 16.76
CA THR A 136 10.60 1.02 15.41
C THR A 136 9.52 0.59 14.43
N ARG A 137 9.39 1.33 13.34
CA ARG A 137 8.55 0.97 12.19
C ARG A 137 9.44 0.79 10.97
N PHE A 138 9.18 -0.24 10.18
CA PHE A 138 9.98 -0.54 9.00
C PHE A 138 9.16 -1.21 7.90
N ILE A 139 9.71 -1.21 6.68
CA ILE A 139 9.06 -1.79 5.51
C ILE A 139 9.25 -3.32 5.50
N VAL A 140 8.16 -4.03 5.18
CA VAL A 140 8.12 -5.47 5.02
C VAL A 140 7.41 -5.86 3.73
N ASN A 141 7.64 -7.07 3.24
CA ASN A 141 6.87 -7.65 2.14
C ASN A 141 5.46 -8.07 2.59
N GLU A 142 4.66 -8.62 1.67
CA GLU A 142 3.31 -9.13 1.90
C GLU A 142 3.24 -10.22 2.99
N ASN A 143 4.35 -10.93 3.22
CA ASN A 143 4.52 -11.97 4.22
C ASN A 143 5.13 -11.47 5.55
N ASN A 144 5.27 -10.15 5.73
CA ASN A 144 5.86 -9.50 6.90
C ASN A 144 7.37 -9.76 7.13
N TYR A 145 8.10 -10.17 6.10
CA TYR A 145 9.57 -10.22 6.15
C TYR A 145 10.17 -8.83 5.89
N THR A 146 11.14 -8.47 6.73
CA THR A 146 11.84 -7.19 6.68
C THR A 146 12.56 -6.96 5.37
N LEU A 147 12.47 -5.73 4.86
CA LEU A 147 13.21 -5.28 3.69
C LEU A 147 14.42 -4.42 4.06
N TYR A 148 15.50 -4.65 3.33
CA TYR A 148 16.81 -4.07 3.55
C TYR A 148 17.31 -3.35 2.30
N THR A 149 18.20 -2.39 2.50
CA THR A 149 18.98 -1.72 1.45
C THR A 149 20.46 -2.11 1.55
N PHE A 150 21.17 -1.96 0.43
CA PHE A 150 22.59 -2.30 0.32
C PHE A 150 23.41 -1.06 -0.06
N ASP A 151 24.45 -0.77 0.71
CA ASP A 151 25.28 0.43 0.48
C ASP A 151 26.08 0.39 -0.83
N LYS A 152 26.34 -0.80 -1.37
CA LYS A 152 27.07 -0.93 -2.64
C LYS A 152 26.18 -0.76 -3.87
N ASP A 153 24.87 -0.61 -3.69
CA ASP A 153 23.98 -0.27 -4.80
C ASP A 153 24.19 1.19 -5.20
N MET A 154 24.34 1.44 -6.50
CA MET A 154 24.63 2.76 -7.06
C MET A 154 23.67 3.10 -8.19
N GLY A 155 23.24 4.36 -8.24
CA GLY A 155 22.37 4.87 -9.31
C GLY A 155 21.07 4.09 -9.48
N GLY A 156 20.46 3.63 -8.38
CA GLY A 156 19.21 2.84 -8.43
C GLY A 156 19.38 1.40 -8.90
N LYS A 157 20.60 0.92 -9.10
CA LYS A 157 20.88 -0.42 -9.63
C LYS A 157 21.49 -1.32 -8.57
N SER A 158 20.98 -2.55 -8.52
CA SER A 158 21.51 -3.61 -7.67
C SER A 158 22.95 -3.96 -8.06
N ALA A 159 23.86 -4.01 -7.09
CA ALA A 159 25.16 -4.66 -7.16
C ALA A 159 25.11 -6.13 -6.71
N CYS A 160 23.97 -6.57 -6.14
CA CYS A 160 23.80 -7.90 -5.59
C CYS A 160 23.23 -8.91 -6.62
N TYR A 161 24.10 -9.79 -7.12
CA TYR A 161 23.78 -10.89 -8.03
C TYR A 161 24.52 -12.18 -7.63
N GLY A 162 24.15 -13.31 -8.22
CA GLY A 162 24.75 -14.62 -7.93
C GLY A 162 24.62 -14.99 -6.45
N GLU A 163 25.71 -15.44 -5.83
CA GLU A 163 25.77 -15.78 -4.39
C GLU A 163 25.29 -14.67 -3.45
N CYS A 164 25.44 -13.40 -3.85
CA CYS A 164 24.89 -12.30 -3.07
C CYS A 164 23.36 -12.41 -3.01
N ALA A 165 22.70 -12.61 -4.16
CA ALA A 165 21.25 -12.69 -4.26
C ALA A 165 20.66 -13.97 -3.64
N VAL A 166 21.47 -15.02 -3.46
CA VAL A 166 21.06 -16.21 -2.69
C VAL A 166 20.89 -15.85 -1.20
N LYS A 167 21.80 -15.05 -0.65
CA LYS A 167 21.76 -14.60 0.75
C LYS A 167 20.84 -13.40 0.95
N TRP A 168 20.74 -12.55 -0.06
CA TRP A 168 19.91 -11.35 -0.08
C TRP A 168 18.94 -11.40 -1.26
N PRO A 169 17.87 -12.21 -1.18
CA PRO A 169 16.92 -12.32 -2.27
C PRO A 169 16.33 -10.95 -2.63
N PRO A 170 16.30 -10.55 -3.91
CA PRO A 170 15.65 -9.31 -4.32
C PRO A 170 14.16 -9.32 -3.95
N ALA A 171 13.66 -8.21 -3.41
CA ALA A 171 12.22 -8.02 -3.22
C ALA A 171 11.58 -7.68 -4.58
N PHE A 172 11.17 -8.72 -5.30
CA PHE A 172 10.59 -8.57 -6.64
C PHE A 172 9.19 -7.94 -6.60
N VAL A 173 8.87 -7.18 -7.63
CA VAL A 173 7.52 -6.71 -7.92
C VAL A 173 6.67 -7.92 -8.33
N PRO A 174 5.48 -8.12 -7.72
CA PRO A 174 4.59 -9.21 -8.11
C PRO A 174 4.25 -9.21 -9.60
N SER A 175 4.18 -10.40 -10.20
CA SER A 175 3.91 -10.55 -11.63
C SER A 175 2.59 -9.92 -12.07
N THR A 176 1.60 -9.91 -11.18
CA THR A 176 0.28 -9.28 -11.38
C THR A 176 0.37 -7.78 -11.65
N LEU A 177 1.34 -7.08 -11.05
CA LEU A 177 1.59 -5.67 -11.33
C LEU A 177 2.39 -5.51 -12.61
N THR A 178 3.44 -6.32 -12.80
CA THR A 178 4.26 -6.22 -14.03
C THR A 178 3.47 -6.51 -15.29
N SER A 179 2.43 -7.35 -15.23
CA SER A 179 1.55 -7.65 -16.37
C SER A 179 0.66 -6.47 -16.80
N MET A 180 0.48 -5.47 -15.93
CA MET A 180 -0.24 -4.23 -16.26
C MET A 180 0.64 -3.24 -17.04
N GLY A 181 1.96 -3.49 -17.10
CA GLY A 181 2.96 -2.56 -17.63
C GLY A 181 3.46 -1.62 -16.53
N ILE A 182 4.77 -1.58 -16.29
CA ILE A 182 5.38 -0.77 -15.22
C ILE A 182 5.08 0.73 -15.39
N ASP A 183 5.03 1.20 -16.64
CA ASP A 183 4.74 2.62 -16.94
C ASP A 183 3.30 3.04 -16.60
N ALA A 184 2.40 2.06 -16.42
CA ALA A 184 1.02 2.30 -15.99
C ALA A 184 0.85 2.32 -14.47
N LEU A 185 1.90 1.95 -13.71
CA LEU A 185 1.85 1.88 -12.25
C LEU A 185 2.20 3.23 -11.62
N SER A 186 1.51 3.54 -10.53
CA SER A 186 1.80 4.68 -9.67
C SER A 186 2.62 4.25 -8.46
N PHE A 187 3.70 4.96 -8.18
CA PHE A 187 4.51 4.78 -6.97
C PHE A 187 4.70 6.12 -6.28
N THR A 188 4.33 6.20 -5.00
CA THR A 188 4.45 7.41 -4.19
C THR A 188 5.22 7.12 -2.91
N GLY A 189 5.60 8.15 -2.13
CA GLY A 189 6.33 7.93 -0.87
C GLY A 189 7.74 7.41 -1.06
N ASN A 190 8.44 7.89 -2.10
CA ASN A 190 9.80 7.49 -2.49
C ASN A 190 9.96 6.01 -2.86
N PHE A 191 8.86 5.27 -3.01
CA PHE A 191 8.88 3.95 -3.61
C PHE A 191 9.06 4.06 -5.12
N GLY A 192 9.64 3.02 -5.70
CA GLY A 192 9.76 2.87 -7.14
C GLY A 192 10.16 1.45 -7.49
N VAL A 193 10.63 1.27 -8.72
CA VAL A 193 11.12 -0.03 -9.20
C VAL A 193 12.42 0.15 -9.97
N THR A 194 13.20 -0.92 -10.07
CA THR A 194 14.38 -0.99 -10.92
C THR A 194 14.36 -2.28 -11.71
N GLU A 195 14.65 -2.20 -13.00
CA GLU A 195 14.79 -3.37 -13.85
C GLU A 195 16.14 -4.04 -13.59
N ARG A 196 16.12 -5.34 -13.35
CA ARG A 196 17.31 -6.16 -13.14
C ARG A 196 17.78 -6.75 -14.48
N LYS A 197 19.03 -7.25 -14.50
CA LYS A 197 19.65 -7.86 -15.69
C LYS A 197 18.90 -9.06 -16.27
N ASP A 198 18.06 -9.70 -15.47
CA ASP A 198 17.21 -10.83 -15.84
C ASP A 198 15.81 -10.40 -16.33
N GLY A 199 15.57 -9.09 -16.52
CA GLY A 199 14.29 -8.53 -16.97
C GLY A 199 13.21 -8.45 -15.88
N LYS A 200 13.52 -8.85 -14.64
CA LYS A 200 12.57 -8.73 -13.52
C LYS A 200 12.65 -7.36 -12.88
N TYR A 201 11.53 -6.88 -12.34
CA TYR A 201 11.47 -5.64 -11.58
C TYR A 201 11.63 -5.90 -10.08
N GLN A 202 12.45 -5.09 -9.43
CA GLN A 202 12.68 -5.10 -7.99
C GLN A 202 12.19 -3.80 -7.38
N TRP A 203 11.54 -3.88 -6.22
CA TRP A 203 11.13 -2.70 -5.47
C TRP A 203 12.33 -1.86 -5.05
N THR A 204 12.16 -0.54 -5.09
CA THR A 204 13.10 0.42 -4.55
C THR A 204 12.41 1.32 -3.53
N HIS A 205 13.20 1.85 -2.58
CA HIS A 205 12.78 2.96 -1.73
C HIS A 205 13.94 3.95 -1.62
N ASN A 206 13.68 5.25 -1.77
CA ASN A 206 14.73 6.29 -1.88
C ASN A 206 15.77 5.95 -2.96
N ASN A 207 15.31 5.43 -4.11
CA ASN A 207 16.18 4.99 -5.22
C ASN A 207 17.22 3.91 -4.82
N LYS A 208 16.95 3.12 -3.76
CA LYS A 208 17.76 1.96 -3.38
C LYS A 208 16.96 0.67 -3.55
N PRO A 209 17.50 -0.35 -4.25
CA PRO A 209 16.86 -1.66 -4.36
C PRO A 209 16.63 -2.31 -2.98
N LEU A 210 15.49 -2.99 -2.85
CA LEU A 210 15.07 -3.65 -1.61
C LEU A 210 15.30 -5.14 -1.65
N TYR A 211 15.78 -5.71 -0.54
CA TYR A 211 16.13 -7.12 -0.43
C TYR A 211 15.52 -7.74 0.81
N LEU A 212 15.27 -9.04 0.73
CA LEU A 212 15.02 -9.92 1.88
C LEU A 212 16.35 -10.43 2.43
N TRP A 213 16.33 -11.03 3.61
CA TRP A 213 17.49 -11.68 4.21
C TRP A 213 17.22 -13.17 4.48
N PHE A 214 18.08 -14.05 3.98
CA PHE A 214 17.83 -15.50 4.02
C PHE A 214 17.77 -16.10 5.44
N LYS A 215 18.31 -15.42 6.45
CA LYS A 215 18.25 -15.88 7.85
C LYS A 215 17.05 -15.36 8.63
N ASP A 216 16.28 -14.40 8.10
CA ASP A 216 15.00 -14.04 8.73
C ASP A 216 14.04 -15.22 8.55
N LYS A 217 13.49 -15.72 9.66
CA LYS A 217 12.64 -16.93 9.69
C LYS A 217 11.21 -16.63 10.16
N ALA A 218 10.99 -15.48 10.77
CA ALA A 218 9.70 -15.05 11.27
C ALA A 218 9.36 -13.61 10.82
N PRO A 219 8.05 -13.30 10.71
CA PRO A 219 7.56 -11.94 10.55
C PRO A 219 8.18 -10.94 11.52
N GLY A 220 8.81 -9.90 10.98
CA GLY A 220 9.45 -8.83 11.76
C GLY A 220 10.86 -9.15 12.26
N ASP A 221 11.44 -10.31 11.91
CA ASP A 221 12.87 -10.54 12.13
C ASP A 221 13.71 -9.46 11.41
N THR A 222 14.72 -8.93 12.10
CA THR A 222 15.60 -7.88 11.55
C THR A 222 17.07 -8.33 11.55
N THR A 223 17.33 -9.63 11.41
CA THR A 223 18.67 -10.22 11.64
C THR A 223 19.68 -9.87 10.55
N GLY A 224 19.21 -9.30 9.43
CA GLY A 224 20.05 -8.78 8.36
C GLY A 224 20.61 -7.38 8.66
N ASN A 225 20.04 -6.65 9.62
CA ASN A 225 20.44 -5.28 9.86
C ASN A 225 21.89 -5.21 10.37
N GLY A 226 22.71 -4.36 9.76
CA GLY A 226 24.12 -4.19 10.12
C GLY A 226 25.04 -5.32 9.65
N VAL A 227 24.57 -6.30 8.87
CA VAL A 227 25.44 -7.35 8.34
C VAL A 227 26.58 -6.70 7.55
N LYS A 228 27.83 -6.98 7.97
CA LYS A 228 29.05 -6.38 7.40
C LYS A 228 29.05 -4.83 7.37
N ASN A 229 28.22 -4.18 8.19
CA ASN A 229 28.04 -2.73 8.23
C ASN A 229 27.60 -2.08 6.90
N VAL A 230 27.00 -2.84 5.98
CA VAL A 230 26.60 -2.34 4.64
C VAL A 230 25.16 -2.67 4.27
N TRP A 231 24.42 -3.32 5.17
CA TRP A 231 23.03 -3.72 4.98
C TRP A 231 22.17 -3.07 6.04
N HIS A 232 21.12 -2.36 5.62
CA HIS A 232 20.34 -1.51 6.53
C HIS A 232 18.86 -1.76 6.35
N ILE A 233 18.15 -1.94 7.46
CA ILE A 233 16.70 -1.98 7.49
C ILE A 233 16.12 -0.62 7.06
N VAL A 234 15.01 -0.63 6.32
CA VAL A 234 14.33 0.60 5.89
C VAL A 234 13.31 1.03 6.94
N GLN A 235 13.71 1.94 7.83
CA GLN A 235 12.86 2.50 8.88
C GLN A 235 11.96 3.65 8.37
N GLN A 236 10.84 3.88 9.05
CA GLN A 236 9.83 4.91 8.76
C GLN A 236 9.48 5.73 10.00
#